data_AF-A0AA40IAK3-F1
#
_entry.id   AF-A0AA40IAK3-F1
#
_cell.length_a   1.000
_cell.length_b   1.000
_cell.length_c   1.000
_cell.angle_alpha   90.00
_cell.angle_beta   90.00
_cell.angle_gamma   90.00
#
_symmetry.space_group_name_H-M   'P 1'
#
loop_
_entity.id
_entity.type
_entity.pdbx_description
1 polymer ?
#
loop_
_entity_poly.entity_id
_entity_poly.type
_entity_poly.pdbx_seq_one_letter_code
_entity_poly.pdbx_strand_id
1 'polypeptide(L)'
;MVGLPMFADQPDNIAHMKTKGAAVRLDFNTISSTDLLNALKTVINDPSYKENAMKLSRIQHDQPVKPLDRTVFWIEFVMRHKGAKHLRPASHDLSWFQYHSLDVIGFLLACVATATFVITKCVLFCCRKLFKTGKKNKRDMSHGNRISHLKRSLCTARMPKKWVSVLLLLQLSCHFSPGSCGKVLVWPTEYSHWINMKTILDALVQRGHEVTVLTSSASILVDPNKPTAIQFEIFPTSLTKDDFEDLFMQVISKWTNMPKDTFWAYFSLMQDLSLKYTDVIHTLCKDVVLNKKLMTKLQESRFDVVLSDAMGPCGELLAELLKIPFVYSLRFSPGYNIEKYSGRIPFPPSYVPVILSELSDQMTFMERVKNMMYVLYFDFWFQTFSKKWDQLYSEALGRPTTLVELMQKAEIWFIRTYWDFEFPRPLLPHFVFVGGLHCKPANPLPEVKLVLFVLLCIFSRNDSVLFIQKD
;
A
#
# COMPACT_ATOMS: atom_id res chain seq x y z
N MET A 1 14.54 -17.16 -16.36
CA MET A 1 15.55 -16.50 -15.48
C MET A 1 16.12 -17.50 -14.49
N VAL A 2 17.35 -17.29 -13.99
CA VAL A 2 17.90 -18.04 -12.85
C VAL A 2 17.83 -17.14 -11.62
N GLY A 3 17.13 -17.58 -10.58
CA GLY A 3 16.91 -16.83 -9.34
C GLY A 3 17.75 -17.37 -8.19
N LEU A 4 18.43 -16.47 -7.49
CA LEU A 4 19.20 -16.71 -6.27
C LEU A 4 18.62 -15.87 -5.12
N PRO A 5 17.45 -16.25 -4.58
CA PRO A 5 16.80 -15.47 -3.55
C PRO A 5 17.62 -15.52 -2.25
N MET A 6 18.02 -14.36 -1.75
CA MET A 6 18.83 -14.26 -0.53
C MET A 6 17.98 -13.89 0.70
N PHE A 7 17.15 -12.86 0.60
CA PHE A 7 16.42 -12.31 1.75
C PHE A 7 15.11 -11.62 1.34
N ALA A 8 14.33 -11.16 2.33
CA ALA A 8 13.08 -10.43 2.15
C ALA A 8 12.08 -11.15 1.25
N ASP A 9 11.48 -10.45 0.27
CA ASP A 9 10.47 -10.97 -0.65
C ASP A 9 11.07 -11.71 -1.87
N GLN A 10 12.40 -11.77 -1.99
CA GLN A 10 13.04 -12.47 -3.11
C GLN A 10 12.65 -13.96 -3.18
N PRO A 11 12.59 -14.74 -2.08
CA PRO A 11 12.15 -16.13 -2.12
C PRO A 11 10.72 -16.28 -2.66
N ASP A 12 9.79 -15.43 -2.21
CA ASP A 12 8.40 -15.39 -2.68
C ASP A 12 8.33 -15.03 -4.17
N ASN A 13 9.04 -13.98 -4.59
CA ASN A 13 9.06 -13.54 -5.99
C ASN A 13 9.60 -14.65 -6.91
N ILE A 14 10.68 -15.34 -6.51
CA ILE A 14 11.23 -16.45 -7.28
C ILE A 14 10.31 -17.68 -7.25
N ALA A 15 9.62 -17.95 -6.14
CA ALA A 15 8.61 -19.01 -6.09
C ALA A 15 7.48 -18.73 -7.10
N HIS A 16 6.97 -17.51 -7.18
CA HIS A 16 5.98 -17.09 -8.17
C HIS A 16 6.49 -17.21 -9.61
N MET A 17 7.74 -16.82 -9.87
CA MET A 17 8.30 -16.95 -11.21
C MET A 17 8.54 -18.42 -11.61
N LYS A 18 8.84 -19.28 -10.63
CA LYS A 18 8.96 -20.73 -10.85
C LYS A 18 7.60 -21.36 -11.16
N THR A 19 6.55 -21.03 -10.42
CA THR A 19 5.19 -21.55 -10.69
C THR A 19 4.66 -21.11 -12.06
N LYS A 20 5.06 -19.92 -12.52
CA LYS A 20 4.77 -19.41 -13.87
C LYS A 20 5.67 -20.01 -14.97
N GLY A 21 6.56 -20.94 -14.66
CA GLY A 21 7.46 -21.56 -15.63
C GLY A 21 8.50 -20.61 -16.22
N ALA A 22 8.78 -19.49 -15.56
CA ALA A 22 9.68 -18.43 -16.03
C ALA A 22 11.01 -18.39 -15.27
N ALA A 23 11.17 -19.16 -14.19
CA ALA A 23 12.40 -19.20 -13.39
C ALA A 23 12.87 -20.60 -12.97
N VAL A 24 14.18 -20.76 -12.88
CA VAL A 24 14.85 -21.80 -12.09
C VAL A 24 15.33 -21.16 -10.79
N ARG A 25 14.97 -21.75 -9.65
CA ARG A 25 15.43 -21.31 -8.32
C ARG A 25 16.66 -22.12 -7.93
N LEU A 26 17.71 -21.42 -7.50
CA LEU A 26 18.88 -22.01 -6.86
C LEU A 26 18.95 -21.54 -5.41
N ASP A 27 19.51 -22.38 -4.55
CA ASP A 27 19.72 -22.06 -3.15
C ASP A 27 21.10 -21.41 -2.97
N PHE A 28 21.10 -20.18 -2.47
CA PHE A 28 22.32 -19.38 -2.33
C PHE A 28 23.37 -20.03 -1.41
N ASN A 29 22.95 -20.79 -0.41
CA ASN A 29 23.83 -21.36 0.60
C ASN A 29 24.47 -22.68 0.14
N THR A 30 23.90 -23.36 -0.85
CA THR A 30 24.30 -24.70 -1.27
C THR A 30 24.71 -24.81 -2.74
N ILE A 31 24.56 -23.74 -3.52
CA ILE A 31 24.87 -23.71 -4.95
C ILE A 31 26.33 -24.06 -5.26
N SER A 32 26.52 -24.94 -6.25
CA SER A 32 27.82 -25.17 -6.90
C SER A 32 27.90 -24.49 -8.28
N SER A 33 29.12 -24.35 -8.81
CA SER A 33 29.35 -23.89 -10.19
C SER A 33 28.61 -24.76 -11.23
N THR A 34 28.48 -26.06 -10.95
CA THR A 34 27.77 -27.01 -11.81
C THR A 34 26.26 -26.75 -11.80
N ASP A 35 25.67 -26.49 -10.64
CA ASP A 35 24.25 -26.17 -10.51
C ASP A 35 23.91 -24.87 -11.25
N LEU A 36 24.76 -23.85 -11.09
CA LEU A 36 24.61 -22.58 -11.78
C LEU A 36 24.66 -22.78 -13.31
N LEU A 37 25.66 -23.51 -13.80
CA LEU A 37 25.83 -23.79 -15.23
C LEU A 37 24.63 -24.56 -15.79
N ASN A 38 24.15 -25.56 -15.06
CA ASN A 38 22.99 -26.36 -15.47
C ASN A 38 21.73 -25.50 -15.51
N ALA A 39 21.47 -24.69 -14.49
CA ALA A 39 20.32 -23.79 -14.48
C ALA A 39 20.36 -22.78 -15.64
N LEU A 40 21.54 -22.23 -15.94
CA LEU A 40 21.73 -21.32 -17.07
C LEU A 40 21.47 -22.05 -18.40
N LYS A 41 22.03 -23.24 -18.60
CA LYS A 41 21.77 -24.07 -19.79
C LYS A 41 20.28 -24.36 -19.94
N THR A 42 19.58 -24.71 -18.86
CA THR A 42 18.14 -24.96 -18.88
C THR A 42 17.38 -23.72 -19.34
N VAL A 43 17.59 -22.56 -18.69
CA VAL A 43 16.87 -21.32 -19.01
C VAL A 43 17.18 -20.80 -20.42
N ILE A 44 18.38 -21.04 -20.93
CA ILE A 44 18.81 -20.57 -22.26
C ILE A 44 18.29 -21.50 -23.38
N ASN A 45 18.31 -22.82 -23.16
CA ASN A 45 18.06 -23.79 -24.23
C ASN A 45 16.62 -24.29 -24.26
N ASP A 46 15.90 -24.27 -23.14
CA ASP A 46 14.48 -24.61 -23.12
C ASP A 46 13.64 -23.37 -23.49
N PRO A 47 12.97 -23.37 -24.66
CA PRO A 47 12.23 -22.21 -25.15
C PRO A 47 11.05 -21.82 -24.26
N SER A 48 10.52 -22.74 -23.45
CA SER A 48 9.38 -22.47 -22.57
C SER A 48 9.66 -21.33 -21.58
N TYR A 49 10.91 -21.18 -21.10
CA TYR A 49 11.28 -20.08 -20.22
C TYR A 49 11.22 -18.72 -20.92
N LYS A 50 11.68 -18.62 -22.18
CA LYS A 50 11.59 -17.40 -23.00
C LYS A 50 10.13 -17.08 -23.30
N GLU A 51 9.35 -18.08 -23.70
CA GLU A 51 7.92 -17.93 -24.02
C GLU A 51 7.10 -17.47 -22.81
N ASN A 52 7.32 -18.09 -21.65
CA ASN A 52 6.64 -17.71 -20.40
C ASN A 52 7.06 -16.32 -19.93
N ALA A 53 8.35 -15.97 -19.98
CA ALA A 53 8.82 -14.62 -19.65
C ALA A 53 8.23 -13.57 -20.60
N MET A 54 8.18 -13.84 -21.91
CA MET A 54 7.55 -12.98 -22.92
C MET A 54 6.05 -12.85 -22.72
N LYS A 55 5.37 -13.92 -22.30
CA LYS A 55 3.94 -13.89 -21.97
C LYS A 55 3.68 -12.99 -20.76
N LEU A 56 4.47 -13.13 -19.70
CA LEU A 56 4.37 -12.27 -18.50
C LEU A 56 4.69 -10.81 -18.82
N SER A 57 5.74 -10.56 -19.60
CA SER A 57 6.09 -9.21 -20.06
C SER A 57 4.95 -8.57 -20.85
N ARG A 58 4.35 -9.29 -21.81
CA ARG A 58 3.19 -8.79 -22.57
C ARG A 58 2.04 -8.40 -21.65
N ILE A 59 1.70 -9.25 -20.69
CA ILE A 59 0.66 -8.98 -19.69
C ILE A 59 0.99 -7.73 -18.86
N GLN A 60 2.23 -7.61 -18.39
CA GLN A 60 2.63 -6.48 -17.56
C GLN A 60 2.64 -5.15 -18.34
N HIS A 61 2.98 -5.17 -19.63
CA HIS A 61 3.02 -3.96 -20.46
C HIS A 61 1.65 -3.60 -21.06
N ASP A 62 0.70 -4.54 -21.12
CA ASP A 62 -0.65 -4.32 -21.62
C ASP A 62 -1.52 -3.56 -20.61
N GLN A 63 -1.19 -2.28 -20.43
CA GLN A 63 -1.91 -1.37 -19.56
C GLN A 63 -2.26 -0.07 -20.30
N PRO A 64 -3.43 0.55 -20.01
CA PRO A 64 -3.85 1.76 -20.71
C PRO A 64 -2.97 2.99 -20.41
N VAL A 65 -2.29 3.00 -19.26
CA VAL A 65 -1.42 4.09 -18.82
C VAL A 65 -0.17 3.47 -18.20
N LYS A 66 1.01 3.98 -18.58
CA LYS A 66 2.28 3.53 -18.01
C LYS A 66 2.32 3.77 -16.49
N PRO A 67 2.98 2.90 -15.70
CA PRO A 67 3.04 3.04 -14.24
C PRO A 67 3.53 4.41 -13.75
N LEU A 68 4.55 4.97 -14.39
CA LEU A 68 5.11 6.26 -14.02
C LEU A 68 4.12 7.41 -14.29
N ASP A 69 3.52 7.44 -15.48
CA ASP A 69 2.51 8.44 -15.85
C ASP A 69 1.28 8.35 -14.94
N ARG A 70 0.85 7.13 -14.59
CA ARG A 70 -0.24 6.89 -13.64
C ARG A 70 0.08 7.44 -12.26
N THR A 71 1.29 7.19 -11.77
CA THR A 71 1.74 7.71 -10.47
C THR A 71 1.68 9.22 -10.46
N VAL A 72 2.34 9.86 -11.42
CA VAL A 72 2.40 11.32 -11.51
C VAL A 72 1.00 11.93 -11.65
N PHE A 73 0.13 11.33 -12.48
CA PHE A 73 -1.26 11.77 -12.63
C PHE A 73 -1.98 11.87 -11.27
N TRP A 74 -1.85 10.84 -10.42
CA TRP A 74 -2.51 10.81 -9.12
C TRP A 74 -1.90 11.79 -8.12
N ILE A 75 -0.58 12.00 -8.14
CA ILE A 75 0.07 13.03 -7.33
C ILE A 75 -0.46 14.41 -7.73
N GLU A 76 -0.50 14.71 -9.03
CA GLU A 76 -1.07 15.96 -9.53
C GLU A 76 -2.57 16.08 -9.26
N PHE A 77 -3.32 14.98 -9.30
CA PHE A 77 -4.73 14.97 -8.94
C PHE A 77 -4.92 15.41 -7.50
N VAL A 78 -4.16 14.84 -6.57
CA VAL A 78 -4.20 15.21 -5.15
C VAL A 78 -3.82 16.69 -4.95
N MET A 79 -2.82 17.19 -5.68
CA MET A 79 -2.45 18.62 -5.64
C MET A 79 -3.57 19.54 -6.16
N ARG A 80 -4.18 19.20 -7.31
CA ARG A 80 -5.24 20.00 -7.96
C ARG A 80 -6.52 20.05 -7.12
N HIS A 81 -6.86 18.95 -6.46
CA HIS A 81 -8.12 18.81 -5.72
C HIS A 81 -7.96 18.97 -4.21
N LYS A 82 -6.74 19.26 -3.74
CA LYS A 82 -6.40 19.38 -2.30
C LYS A 82 -6.84 18.14 -1.50
N GLY A 83 -6.56 16.98 -2.08
CA GLY A 83 -6.92 15.66 -1.54
C GLY A 83 -7.80 14.82 -2.48
N ALA A 84 -8.07 13.59 -2.07
CA ALA A 84 -8.87 12.59 -2.76
C ALA A 84 -9.80 11.81 -1.79
N LYS A 85 -10.25 12.45 -0.70
CA LYS A 85 -11.02 11.83 0.39
C LYS A 85 -12.24 11.03 -0.05
N HIS A 86 -12.85 11.35 -1.19
CA HIS A 86 -14.00 10.66 -1.78
C HIS A 86 -13.68 9.24 -2.30
N LEU A 87 -12.39 8.89 -2.44
CA LEU A 87 -11.92 7.55 -2.82
C LEU A 87 -11.70 6.63 -1.61
N ARG A 88 -11.77 7.18 -0.40
CA ARG A 88 -11.59 6.43 0.85
C ARG A 88 -12.92 5.77 1.25
N PRO A 89 -12.90 4.50 1.69
CA PRO A 89 -14.11 3.83 2.14
C PRO A 89 -14.61 4.38 3.47
N ALA A 90 -15.92 4.31 3.70
CA ALA A 90 -16.54 4.69 4.98
C ALA A 90 -16.05 3.84 6.16
N SER A 91 -15.41 2.69 5.92
CA SER A 91 -14.85 1.82 6.96
C SER A 91 -13.80 2.52 7.84
N HIS A 92 -13.17 3.60 7.35
CA HIS A 92 -12.26 4.40 8.17
C HIS A 92 -12.97 5.10 9.34
N ASP A 93 -14.26 5.43 9.18
CA ASP A 93 -15.04 6.20 10.16
C ASP A 93 -15.88 5.30 11.10
N LEU A 94 -15.82 3.98 10.91
CA LEU A 94 -16.56 3.01 11.73
C LEU A 94 -15.74 2.54 12.93
N SER A 95 -16.42 2.37 14.07
CA SER A 95 -15.87 1.65 15.21
C SER A 95 -15.64 0.17 14.87
N TRP A 96 -14.80 -0.53 15.64
CA TRP A 96 -14.52 -1.95 15.41
C TRP A 96 -15.79 -2.82 15.42
N PHE A 97 -16.71 -2.57 16.35
CA PHE A 97 -17.95 -3.35 16.44
C PHE A 97 -18.94 -3.03 15.32
N GLN A 98 -18.99 -1.77 14.84
CA GLN A 98 -19.79 -1.39 13.67
C GLN A 98 -19.22 -2.00 12.39
N TYR A 99 -17.90 -1.96 12.22
CA TYR A 99 -17.21 -2.55 11.07
C TYR A 99 -17.50 -4.04 10.93
N HIS A 100 -17.55 -4.77 12.04
CA HIS A 100 -17.92 -6.19 12.08
C HIS A 100 -19.42 -6.45 12.26
N SER A 101 -20.26 -5.41 12.21
CA SER A 101 -21.72 -5.48 12.38
C SER A 101 -22.18 -6.20 13.65
N LEU A 102 -21.37 -6.15 14.72
CA LEU A 102 -21.68 -6.82 16.00
C LEU A 102 -22.87 -6.18 16.71
N ASP A 103 -23.06 -4.88 16.52
CA ASP A 103 -24.24 -4.13 16.96
C ASP A 103 -25.51 -4.65 16.28
N VAL A 104 -25.47 -4.86 14.96
CA VAL A 104 -26.59 -5.42 14.18
C VAL A 104 -26.85 -6.88 14.56
N ILE A 105 -25.81 -7.70 14.66
CA ILE A 105 -25.95 -9.11 15.10
C ILE A 105 -26.55 -9.16 16.51
N GLY A 106 -26.05 -8.34 17.43
CA GLY A 106 -26.60 -8.24 18.78
C GLY A 106 -28.08 -7.84 18.79
N PHE A 107 -28.46 -6.84 17.97
CA PHE A 107 -29.86 -6.43 17.82
C PHE A 107 -30.75 -7.56 17.27
N LEU A 108 -30.30 -8.27 16.22
CA LEU A 108 -31.05 -9.38 15.63
C LEU A 108 -31.23 -10.54 16.63
N LEU A 109 -30.18 -10.88 17.39
CA LEU A 109 -30.26 -11.89 18.45
C LEU A 109 -31.26 -11.48 19.55
N ALA A 110 -31.29 -10.19 19.92
CA ALA A 110 -32.26 -9.67 20.87
C ALA A 110 -33.70 -9.75 20.32
N CYS A 111 -33.93 -9.45 19.03
CA CYS A 111 -35.23 -9.63 18.39
C CYS A 111 -35.69 -11.09 18.41
N VAL A 112 -34.81 -12.04 18.09
CA VAL A 112 -35.11 -13.49 18.12
C VAL A 112 -35.40 -13.96 19.55
N ALA A 113 -34.61 -13.54 20.53
CA ALA A 113 -34.84 -13.86 21.94
C ALA A 113 -36.19 -13.31 22.43
N THR A 114 -36.52 -12.06 22.07
CA THR A 114 -37.80 -11.42 22.41
C THR A 114 -38.97 -12.14 21.77
N ALA A 115 -38.88 -12.46 20.47
CA ALA A 115 -39.92 -13.21 19.77
C ALA A 115 -40.13 -14.60 20.38
N THR A 116 -39.04 -15.31 20.69
CA THR A 116 -39.09 -16.63 21.34
C THR A 116 -39.72 -16.53 22.73
N PHE A 117 -39.38 -15.50 23.51
CA PHE A 117 -39.96 -15.24 24.82
C PHE A 117 -41.46 -14.96 24.72
N VAL A 118 -41.88 -14.07 23.80
CA VAL A 118 -43.29 -13.74 23.56
C VAL A 118 -44.05 -14.98 23.10
N ILE A 119 -43.53 -15.74 22.12
CA ILE A 119 -44.14 -17.00 21.68
C ILE A 119 -44.26 -17.97 22.84
N THR A 120 -43.22 -18.16 23.65
CA THR A 120 -43.26 -19.05 24.81
C THR A 120 -44.31 -18.59 25.84
N LYS A 121 -44.38 -17.29 26.15
CA LYS A 121 -45.41 -16.74 27.04
C LYS A 121 -46.81 -16.85 26.45
N CYS A 122 -46.97 -16.62 25.15
CA CYS A 122 -48.24 -16.79 24.43
C CYS A 122 -48.67 -18.25 24.40
N VAL A 123 -47.76 -19.20 24.15
CA VAL A 123 -48.04 -20.64 24.22
C VAL A 123 -48.41 -21.04 25.64
N LEU A 124 -47.64 -20.63 26.66
CA LEU A 124 -47.98 -20.89 28.07
C LEU A 124 -49.32 -20.26 28.46
N PHE A 125 -49.63 -19.06 27.96
CA PHE A 125 -50.88 -18.37 28.19
C PHE A 125 -52.05 -19.04 27.43
N CYS A 126 -51.86 -19.46 26.19
CA CYS A 126 -52.84 -20.21 25.40
C CYS A 126 -53.09 -21.59 26.00
N CYS A 127 -52.06 -22.30 26.49
CA CYS A 127 -52.22 -23.52 27.28
C CYS A 127 -53.02 -23.23 28.57
N ARG A 128 -52.79 -22.09 29.24
CA ARG A 128 -53.61 -21.66 30.40
C ARG A 128 -55.06 -21.27 30.03
N LYS A 129 -55.27 -20.71 28.83
CA LYS A 129 -56.58 -20.19 28.38
C LYS A 129 -57.41 -21.22 27.62
N LEU A 130 -56.81 -22.28 27.08
CA LEU A 130 -57.53 -23.48 26.61
C LEU A 130 -58.16 -24.25 27.79
N PHE A 131 -57.78 -23.95 29.03
CA PHE A 131 -58.52 -24.31 30.25
C PHE A 131 -59.55 -23.26 30.72
N LYS A 132 -59.71 -22.12 30.02
CA LYS A 132 -60.73 -21.09 30.32
C LYS A 132 -61.32 -20.48 29.04
N THR A 133 -62.31 -21.21 28.51
CA THR A 133 -63.49 -20.83 27.71
C THR A 133 -63.62 -19.40 27.15
N GLY A 134 -63.89 -19.31 25.82
CA GLY A 134 -65.07 -18.58 25.27
C GLY A 134 -64.90 -17.16 24.68
N LYS A 135 -65.10 -17.05 23.35
CA LYS A 135 -65.83 -16.04 22.49
C LYS A 135 -66.02 -14.58 23.01
N LYS A 136 -66.04 -13.48 22.23
CA LYS A 136 -66.32 -13.21 20.80
C LYS A 136 -66.00 -11.72 20.44
N ASN A 137 -65.89 -11.48 19.13
CA ASN A 137 -65.71 -10.29 18.26
C ASN A 137 -66.34 -8.91 18.61
N LYS A 138 -65.76 -7.85 18.01
CA LYS A 138 -66.44 -6.60 17.61
C LYS A 138 -66.13 -6.23 16.14
N ARG A 139 -67.20 -5.85 15.41
CA ARG A 139 -67.33 -5.16 14.10
C ARG A 139 -67.86 -3.74 14.42
N ASP A 140 -67.83 -2.65 13.62
CA ASP A 140 -67.80 -2.42 12.17
C ASP A 140 -67.42 -0.93 11.88
N MET A 141 -66.89 -0.66 10.66
CA MET A 141 -67.19 0.40 9.64
C MET A 141 -67.83 1.77 10.04
N SER A 142 -67.71 2.92 9.35
CA SER A 142 -67.09 3.41 8.09
C SER A 142 -67.41 4.94 7.94
N HIS A 143 -67.10 5.53 6.77
CA HIS A 143 -67.46 6.85 6.17
C HIS A 143 -66.33 7.90 6.26
N GLY A 144 -65.95 8.64 5.22
CA GLY A 144 -66.42 8.81 3.84
C GLY A 144 -65.61 9.95 3.18
N ASN A 145 -65.43 9.87 1.86
CA ASN A 145 -64.56 10.68 0.99
C ASN A 145 -64.80 12.21 0.99
N ARG A 146 -63.73 13.00 0.69
CA ARG A 146 -63.74 13.95 -0.45
C ARG A 146 -62.33 14.42 -0.88
N ILE A 147 -62.21 14.61 -2.20
CA ILE A 147 -61.04 14.92 -3.04
C ILE A 147 -60.80 16.44 -3.13
N SER A 148 -59.54 16.87 -3.28
CA SER A 148 -59.20 18.05 -4.10
C SER A 148 -57.80 17.97 -4.73
N HIS A 149 -57.71 18.53 -5.94
CA HIS A 149 -56.65 18.44 -6.94
C HIS A 149 -55.40 19.29 -6.64
N LEU A 150 -54.22 18.82 -7.06
CA LEU A 150 -53.08 19.66 -7.47
C LEU A 150 -52.42 19.05 -8.72
N LYS A 151 -52.49 19.73 -9.87
CA LYS A 151 -51.61 19.46 -11.03
C LYS A 151 -50.95 20.78 -11.42
N ARG A 152 -49.61 20.80 -11.37
CA ARG A 152 -48.76 21.93 -11.75
C ARG A 152 -48.29 21.71 -13.19
N SER A 153 -48.44 22.74 -14.00
CA SER A 153 -48.03 22.83 -15.41
C SER A 153 -46.49 22.84 -15.54
N LEU A 154 -45.97 22.10 -16.52
CA LEU A 154 -44.58 22.18 -16.99
C LEU A 154 -44.48 23.33 -18.02
N CYS A 155 -43.70 24.36 -17.72
CA CYS A 155 -43.25 25.33 -18.72
C CYS A 155 -41.89 24.89 -19.28
N THR A 156 -41.85 24.63 -20.59
CA THR A 156 -40.63 24.42 -21.37
C THR A 156 -39.99 25.77 -21.69
N ALA A 157 -38.85 26.05 -21.08
CA ALA A 157 -38.03 27.22 -21.41
C ALA A 157 -37.08 26.87 -22.57
N ARG A 158 -37.23 27.59 -23.68
CA ARG A 158 -36.39 27.48 -24.88
C ARG A 158 -35.15 28.38 -24.70
N MET A 159 -33.96 27.80 -24.67
CA MET A 159 -32.71 28.56 -24.52
C MET A 159 -32.42 29.45 -25.74
N PRO A 160 -32.03 30.72 -25.55
CA PRO A 160 -31.60 31.59 -26.64
C PRO A 160 -30.18 31.25 -27.11
N LYS A 161 -29.98 31.20 -28.43
CA LYS A 161 -28.74 30.82 -29.15
C LYS A 161 -27.49 31.66 -28.84
N LYS A 162 -27.54 32.63 -27.93
CA LYS A 162 -26.38 33.41 -27.46
C LYS A 162 -25.64 32.76 -26.28
N TRP A 163 -26.28 31.84 -25.55
CA TRP A 163 -25.66 31.10 -24.45
C TRP A 163 -24.76 29.94 -24.93
N VAL A 164 -24.98 29.45 -26.15
CA VAL A 164 -24.19 28.35 -26.73
C VAL A 164 -22.77 28.81 -27.05
N SER A 165 -22.57 30.05 -27.52
CA SER A 165 -21.23 30.62 -27.74
C SER A 165 -20.48 30.88 -26.42
N VAL A 166 -21.19 31.26 -25.35
CA VAL A 166 -20.59 31.43 -24.01
C VAL A 166 -20.21 30.07 -23.42
N LEU A 167 -21.03 29.03 -23.61
CA LEU A 167 -20.72 27.66 -23.21
C LEU A 167 -19.55 27.06 -24.01
N LEU A 168 -19.44 27.36 -25.32
CA LEU A 168 -18.30 26.96 -26.17
C LEU A 168 -17.00 27.68 -25.79
N LEU A 169 -17.06 28.97 -25.43
CA LEU A 169 -15.90 29.73 -24.93
C LEU A 169 -15.48 29.26 -23.53
N LEU A 170 -16.43 28.92 -22.65
CA LEU A 170 -16.14 28.22 -21.40
C LEU A 170 -15.45 26.88 -21.68
N GLN A 171 -15.95 26.07 -22.63
CA GLN A 171 -15.31 24.80 -23.00
C GLN A 171 -13.88 24.96 -23.57
N LEU A 172 -13.59 26.02 -24.32
CA LEU A 172 -12.24 26.30 -24.83
C LEU A 172 -11.28 26.79 -23.74
N SER A 173 -11.78 27.54 -22.74
CA SER A 173 -10.99 27.87 -21.54
C SER A 173 -10.71 26.66 -20.65
N CYS A 174 -11.48 25.57 -20.78
CA CYS A 174 -11.22 24.29 -20.12
C CYS A 174 -10.15 23.43 -20.83
N HIS A 175 -9.63 23.84 -21.99
CA HIS A 175 -8.60 23.07 -22.73
C HIS A 175 -7.17 23.56 -22.48
N PHE A 176 -7.01 24.72 -21.85
CA PHE A 176 -5.74 25.13 -21.28
C PHE A 176 -5.76 24.79 -19.80
N SER A 177 -5.43 23.54 -19.46
CA SER A 177 -4.99 23.26 -18.10
C SER A 177 -3.66 24.00 -17.94
N PRO A 178 -3.55 25.04 -17.08
CA PRO A 178 -2.24 25.53 -16.71
C PRO A 178 -1.45 24.31 -16.20
N GLY A 179 -0.22 24.14 -16.71
CA GLY A 179 0.70 23.17 -16.11
C GLY A 179 0.81 23.51 -14.63
N SER A 180 0.23 22.66 -13.78
CA SER A 180 0.17 22.93 -12.35
C SER A 180 1.54 22.62 -11.76
N CYS A 181 2.44 23.60 -11.74
CA CYS A 181 3.71 23.48 -11.01
C CYS A 181 3.42 23.47 -9.50
N GLY A 182 3.38 22.28 -8.93
CA GLY A 182 3.19 22.07 -7.48
C GLY A 182 4.50 21.83 -6.75
N LYS A 183 4.51 22.10 -5.45
CA LYS A 183 5.65 21.85 -4.55
C LYS A 183 5.49 20.53 -3.81
N VAL A 184 6.42 19.61 -3.97
CA VAL A 184 6.36 18.26 -3.39
C VAL A 184 7.42 18.13 -2.30
N LEU A 185 6.97 17.87 -1.06
CA LEU A 185 7.84 17.48 0.03
C LEU A 185 7.97 15.96 0.03
N VAL A 186 9.19 15.43 0.09
CA VAL A 186 9.44 13.99 0.06
C VAL A 186 10.00 13.53 1.40
N TRP A 187 9.37 12.50 1.97
CA TRP A 187 9.89 11.73 3.10
C TRP A 187 10.37 10.36 2.59
N PRO A 188 11.67 10.21 2.28
CA PRO A 188 12.20 9.01 1.66
C PRO A 188 12.57 7.93 2.68
N THR A 189 12.82 6.74 2.17
CA THR A 189 13.60 5.69 2.83
C THR A 189 14.77 5.26 1.94
N GLU A 190 15.73 4.54 2.52
CA GLU A 190 17.03 4.27 1.91
C GLU A 190 17.02 3.15 0.83
N TYR A 191 18.11 3.01 0.07
CA TYR A 191 18.37 1.93 -0.90
C TYR A 191 17.27 1.71 -1.96
N SER A 192 16.67 0.51 -2.01
CA SER A 192 15.72 0.11 -3.05
C SER A 192 14.44 0.95 -3.03
N HIS A 193 14.05 1.45 -1.85
CA HIS A 193 12.92 2.36 -1.72
C HIS A 193 13.24 3.71 -2.38
N TRP A 194 14.43 4.26 -2.13
CA TRP A 194 14.90 5.47 -2.78
C TRP A 194 14.95 5.36 -4.30
N ILE A 195 15.45 4.24 -4.86
CA ILE A 195 15.50 4.05 -6.32
C ILE A 195 14.11 4.20 -6.96
N ASN A 196 13.09 3.59 -6.33
CA ASN A 196 11.71 3.69 -6.82
C ASN A 196 11.15 5.10 -6.66
N MET A 197 11.37 5.74 -5.51
CA MET A 197 10.91 7.11 -5.29
C MET A 197 11.60 8.09 -6.25
N LYS A 198 12.92 8.01 -6.39
CA LYS A 198 13.72 8.86 -7.28
C LYS A 198 13.19 8.84 -8.71
N THR A 199 12.77 7.68 -9.22
CA THR A 199 12.16 7.59 -10.55
C THR A 199 10.88 8.44 -10.67
N ILE A 200 10.05 8.47 -9.62
CA ILE A 200 8.86 9.34 -9.55
C ILE A 200 9.29 10.82 -9.44
N LEU A 201 10.30 11.12 -8.61
CA LEU A 201 10.78 12.48 -8.41
C LEU A 201 11.36 13.09 -9.69
N ASP A 202 12.17 12.33 -10.43
CA ASP A 202 12.74 12.76 -11.71
C ASP A 202 11.61 13.10 -12.71
N ALA A 203 10.54 12.30 -12.75
CA ALA A 203 9.38 12.56 -13.61
C ALA A 203 8.59 13.80 -13.20
N LEU A 204 8.45 14.05 -11.89
CA LEU A 204 7.82 15.26 -11.37
C LEU A 204 8.64 16.51 -11.73
N VAL A 205 9.96 16.46 -11.55
CA VAL A 205 10.88 17.55 -11.92
C VAL A 205 10.81 17.83 -13.42
N GLN A 206 10.82 16.78 -14.27
CA GLN A 206 10.68 16.93 -15.73
C GLN A 206 9.36 17.61 -16.14
N ARG A 207 8.33 17.53 -15.31
CA ARG A 207 7.02 18.16 -15.53
C ARG A 207 6.89 19.54 -14.86
N GLY A 208 7.99 20.07 -14.31
CA GLY A 208 8.07 21.42 -13.76
C GLY A 208 7.69 21.53 -12.28
N HIS A 209 7.54 20.41 -11.56
CA HIS A 209 7.30 20.43 -10.12
C HIS A 209 8.58 20.76 -9.35
N GLU A 210 8.45 21.54 -8.28
CA GLU A 210 9.53 21.76 -7.32
C GLU A 210 9.54 20.60 -6.31
N VAL A 211 10.62 19.84 -6.27
CA VAL A 211 10.75 18.66 -5.41
C VAL A 211 11.83 18.89 -4.37
N THR A 212 11.45 18.82 -3.09
CA THR A 212 12.35 18.92 -1.95
C THR A 212 12.35 17.62 -1.17
N VAL A 213 13.51 16.97 -1.07
CA VAL A 213 13.71 15.73 -0.35
C VAL A 213 14.26 16.03 1.03
N LEU A 214 13.53 15.64 2.07
CA LEU A 214 13.98 15.77 3.44
C LEU A 214 14.87 14.56 3.79
N THR A 215 16.14 14.79 4.07
CA THR A 215 17.12 13.72 4.28
C THR A 215 18.00 14.00 5.50
N SER A 216 18.41 12.97 6.21
CA SER A 216 19.23 13.13 7.41
C SER A 216 20.70 13.35 7.03
N SER A 217 21.47 13.98 7.91
CA SER A 217 22.93 14.08 7.76
C SER A 217 23.64 12.71 7.74
N ALA A 218 22.96 11.66 8.18
CA ALA A 218 23.45 10.28 8.18
C ALA A 218 23.09 9.49 6.91
N SER A 219 22.25 10.06 6.03
CA SER A 219 21.75 9.38 4.85
C SER A 219 22.86 9.05 3.85
N ILE A 220 22.75 7.89 3.21
CA ILE A 220 23.66 7.47 2.14
C ILE A 220 23.13 7.86 0.74
N LEU A 221 21.92 8.44 0.66
CA LEU A 221 21.24 8.78 -0.60
C LEU A 221 21.86 9.97 -1.32
N VAL A 222 22.45 10.89 -0.54
CA VAL A 222 23.00 12.13 -1.07
C VAL A 222 24.38 11.84 -1.66
N ASP A 223 24.47 11.84 -2.99
CA ASP A 223 25.74 11.96 -3.69
C ASP A 223 25.98 13.45 -4.00
N PRO A 224 26.80 14.17 -3.20
CA PRO A 224 27.05 15.59 -3.40
C PRO A 224 27.74 15.89 -4.74
N ASN A 225 28.26 14.87 -5.42
CA ASN A 225 29.02 15.03 -6.67
C ASN A 225 28.15 14.90 -7.93
N LYS A 226 26.85 14.63 -7.80
CA LYS A 226 25.93 14.54 -8.95
C LYS A 226 24.97 15.72 -8.96
N PRO A 227 25.05 16.64 -9.94
CA PRO A 227 24.06 17.69 -10.07
C PRO A 227 22.71 17.05 -10.36
N THR A 228 21.74 17.31 -9.50
CA THR A 228 20.34 16.90 -9.69
C THR A 228 19.46 18.13 -9.56
N ALA A 229 18.37 18.17 -10.34
CA ALA A 229 17.35 19.21 -10.21
C ALA A 229 16.43 18.99 -8.99
N ILE A 230 16.66 17.93 -8.22
CA ILE A 230 16.01 17.63 -6.95
C ILE A 230 16.71 18.44 -5.86
N GLN A 231 15.95 19.17 -5.06
CA GLN A 231 16.48 19.89 -3.91
C GLN A 231 16.55 18.95 -2.70
N PHE A 232 17.64 19.01 -1.94
CA PHE A 232 17.79 18.24 -0.70
C PHE A 232 17.81 19.19 0.50
N GLU A 233 16.90 18.97 1.45
CA GLU A 233 16.89 19.62 2.75
C GLU A 233 17.52 18.66 3.78
N ILE A 234 18.76 18.94 4.15
CA ILE A 234 19.52 18.07 5.07
C ILE A 234 19.26 18.52 6.51
N PHE A 235 18.74 17.62 7.34
CA PHE A 235 18.54 17.87 8.77
C PHE A 235 19.58 17.13 9.63
N PRO A 236 20.06 17.75 10.72
CA PRO A 236 20.98 17.09 11.63
C PRO A 236 20.28 15.97 12.40
N THR A 237 20.98 14.87 12.63
CA THR A 237 20.54 13.76 13.49
C THR A 237 21.68 13.28 14.38
N SER A 238 21.36 12.64 15.50
CA SER A 238 22.37 11.99 16.35
C SER A 238 22.93 10.71 15.74
N LEU A 239 22.29 10.17 14.71
CA LEU A 239 22.74 8.97 14.01
C LEU A 239 23.92 9.29 13.09
N THR A 240 24.84 8.36 12.96
CA THR A 240 25.94 8.46 11.99
C THR A 240 25.63 7.64 10.74
N LYS A 241 26.36 7.93 9.66
CA LYS A 241 26.30 7.14 8.44
C LYS A 241 26.66 5.67 8.71
N ASP A 242 27.64 5.43 9.58
CA ASP A 242 28.09 4.09 9.97
C ASP A 242 27.00 3.34 10.74
N ASP A 243 26.24 4.01 11.62
CA ASP A 243 25.11 3.40 12.33
C ASP A 243 24.03 2.89 11.36
N PHE A 244 23.74 3.67 10.31
CA PHE A 244 22.83 3.26 9.25
C PHE A 244 23.39 2.09 8.45
N GLU A 245 24.63 2.19 7.96
CA GLU A 245 25.27 1.13 7.19
C GLU A 245 25.34 -0.18 7.99
N ASP A 246 25.69 -0.13 9.28
CA ASP A 246 25.72 -1.30 10.16
C ASP A 246 24.32 -1.91 10.36
N LEU A 247 23.29 -1.08 10.60
CA LEU A 247 21.90 -1.57 10.67
C LEU A 247 21.52 -2.35 9.40
N PHE A 248 21.79 -1.77 8.23
CA PHE A 248 21.45 -2.41 6.96
C PHE A 248 22.25 -3.69 6.72
N MET A 249 23.55 -3.70 7.04
CA MET A 249 24.38 -4.89 6.94
C MET A 249 23.94 -5.99 7.90
N GLN A 250 23.54 -5.65 9.12
CA GLN A 250 22.94 -6.59 10.06
C GLN A 250 21.62 -7.17 9.51
N VAL A 251 20.73 -6.33 8.96
CA VAL A 251 19.48 -6.78 8.34
C VAL A 251 19.76 -7.75 7.20
N ILE A 252 20.64 -7.40 6.27
CA ILE A 252 20.98 -8.24 5.12
C ILE A 252 21.60 -9.55 5.58
N SER A 253 22.61 -9.51 6.45
CA SER A 253 23.33 -10.69 6.92
C SER A 253 22.43 -11.64 7.69
N LYS A 254 21.67 -11.15 8.68
CA LYS A 254 20.82 -12.01 9.50
C LYS A 254 19.67 -12.59 8.69
N TRP A 255 19.05 -11.82 7.80
CA TRP A 255 17.92 -12.30 7.00
C TRP A 255 18.36 -13.28 5.91
N THR A 256 19.56 -13.10 5.35
CA THR A 256 20.13 -14.03 4.35
C THR A 256 20.49 -15.38 4.96
N ASN A 257 21.13 -15.38 6.14
CA ASN A 257 21.60 -16.59 6.82
C ASN A 257 20.53 -17.22 7.74
N MET A 258 19.27 -16.86 7.55
CA MET A 258 18.18 -17.22 8.44
C MET A 258 17.83 -18.72 8.35
N PRO A 259 17.74 -19.45 9.48
CA PRO A 259 17.19 -20.81 9.51
C PRO A 259 15.70 -20.76 9.21
N LYS A 260 15.30 -21.26 8.03
CA LYS A 260 13.88 -21.30 7.60
C LYS A 260 13.07 -22.46 8.20
N ASP A 261 13.74 -23.37 8.88
CA ASP A 261 13.20 -24.61 9.43
C ASP A 261 12.45 -24.40 10.76
N THR A 262 12.80 -23.37 11.52
CA THR A 262 12.18 -23.11 12.83
C THR A 262 11.28 -21.87 12.79
N PHE A 263 9.97 -22.09 12.85
CA PHE A 263 8.93 -21.05 12.90
C PHE A 263 9.27 -19.94 13.93
N TRP A 264 9.62 -20.31 15.16
CA TRP A 264 9.94 -19.35 16.21
C TRP A 264 11.20 -18.53 15.95
N ALA A 265 12.26 -19.15 15.43
CA ALA A 265 13.51 -18.46 15.13
C ALA A 265 13.31 -17.40 14.03
N TYR A 266 12.56 -17.75 12.98
CA TYR A 266 12.16 -16.82 11.92
C TYR A 266 11.52 -15.56 12.49
N PHE A 267 10.54 -15.75 13.35
CA PHE A 267 9.76 -14.66 13.91
C PHE A 267 10.51 -13.81 14.93
N SER A 268 11.26 -14.42 15.86
CA SER A 268 12.10 -13.67 16.80
C SER A 268 13.10 -12.79 16.07
N LEU A 269 13.67 -13.28 14.95
CA LEU A 269 14.57 -12.48 14.14
C LEU A 269 13.83 -11.34 13.41
N MET A 270 12.68 -11.62 12.78
CA MET A 270 11.88 -10.58 12.13
C MET A 270 11.47 -9.48 13.11
N GLN A 271 11.18 -9.85 14.36
CA GLN A 271 10.89 -8.91 15.43
C GLN A 271 12.10 -8.04 15.79
N ASP A 272 13.29 -8.63 16.01
CA ASP A 272 14.53 -7.88 16.30
C ASP A 272 14.85 -6.86 15.20
N LEU A 273 14.78 -7.30 13.93
CA LEU A 273 15.02 -6.43 12.77
C LEU A 273 13.99 -5.30 12.67
N SER A 274 12.71 -5.61 12.88
CA SER A 274 11.63 -4.61 12.83
C SER A 274 11.75 -3.58 13.94
N LEU A 275 12.14 -3.99 15.16
CA LEU A 275 12.37 -3.08 16.29
C LEU A 275 13.53 -2.12 15.99
N LYS A 276 14.69 -2.65 15.59
CA LYS A 276 15.86 -1.82 15.28
C LYS A 276 15.58 -0.82 14.17
N TYR A 277 14.93 -1.27 13.10
CA TYR A 277 14.52 -0.39 12.01
C TYR A 277 13.56 0.70 12.50
N THR A 278 12.55 0.32 13.29
CA THR A 278 11.58 1.26 13.87
C THR A 278 12.27 2.31 14.74
N ASP A 279 13.25 1.92 15.55
CA ASP A 279 13.96 2.83 16.46
C ASP A 279 14.75 3.91 15.72
N VAL A 280 15.38 3.52 14.61
CA VAL A 280 16.11 4.43 13.73
C VAL A 280 15.16 5.41 13.06
N ILE A 281 14.09 4.94 12.41
CA ILE A 281 13.13 5.83 11.74
C ILE A 281 12.42 6.73 12.76
N HIS A 282 12.09 6.20 13.94
CA HIS A 282 11.49 6.98 15.02
C HIS A 282 12.41 8.12 15.47
N THR A 283 13.72 7.86 15.60
CA THR A 283 14.72 8.89 15.93
C THR A 283 14.79 9.96 14.85
N LEU A 284 14.86 9.58 13.57
CA LEU A 284 14.85 10.52 12.46
C LEU A 284 13.58 11.39 12.46
N CYS A 285 12.42 10.78 12.64
CA CYS A 285 11.16 11.51 12.66
C CYS A 285 11.13 12.52 13.82
N LYS A 286 11.57 12.09 15.01
CA LYS A 286 11.68 12.94 16.20
C LYS A 286 12.61 14.14 15.96
N ASP A 287 13.78 13.91 15.37
CA ASP A 287 14.76 14.96 15.08
C ASP A 287 14.19 16.04 14.15
N VAL A 288 13.34 15.65 13.19
CA VAL A 288 12.65 16.61 12.30
C VAL A 288 11.55 17.36 13.03
N VAL A 289 10.60 16.66 13.64
CA VAL A 289 9.39 17.31 14.18
C VAL A 289 9.68 18.18 15.39
N LEU A 290 10.74 17.88 16.16
CA LEU A 290 11.17 18.71 17.29
C LEU A 290 12.08 19.88 16.87
N ASN A 291 12.61 19.88 15.65
CA ASN A 291 13.44 20.96 15.14
C ASN A 291 12.56 22.14 14.69
N LYS A 292 12.31 23.07 15.62
CA LYS A 292 11.48 24.27 15.37
C LYS A 292 11.91 25.07 14.16
N LYS A 293 13.22 25.28 13.97
CA LYS A 293 13.76 26.06 12.84
C LYS A 293 13.43 25.40 11.50
N LEU A 294 13.65 24.09 11.42
CA LEU A 294 13.31 23.30 10.23
C LEU A 294 11.80 23.28 9.97
N MET A 295 10.99 23.02 11.01
CA MET A 295 9.54 22.99 10.87
C MET A 295 8.95 24.34 10.42
N THR A 296 9.46 25.47 10.94
CA THR A 296 9.07 26.81 10.46
C THR A 296 9.43 27.00 8.99
N LYS A 297 10.65 26.59 8.57
CA LYS A 297 11.06 26.65 7.16
C LYS A 297 10.15 25.80 6.27
N LEU A 298 9.78 24.58 6.70
CA LEU A 298 8.89 23.70 5.94
C LEU A 298 7.47 24.31 5.81
N GLN A 299 6.97 24.97 6.85
CA GLN A 299 5.69 25.68 6.83
C GLN A 299 5.71 26.88 5.87
N GLU A 300 6.77 27.69 5.93
CA GLU A 300 6.95 28.87 5.06
C GLU A 300 7.12 28.49 3.58
N SER A 301 7.66 27.31 3.30
CA SER A 301 7.88 26.80 1.94
C SER A 301 6.59 26.49 1.18
N ARG A 302 5.45 26.33 1.89
CA ARG A 302 4.10 26.10 1.36
C ARG A 302 4.04 24.95 0.34
N PHE A 303 4.41 23.75 0.78
CA PHE A 303 4.27 22.53 -0.03
C PHE A 303 2.80 22.21 -0.34
N ASP A 304 2.53 21.57 -1.48
CA ASP A 304 1.18 21.19 -1.91
C ASP A 304 0.82 19.76 -1.53
N VAL A 305 1.82 18.87 -1.47
CA VAL A 305 1.64 17.44 -1.16
C VAL A 305 2.91 16.85 -0.56
N VAL A 306 2.74 15.87 0.33
CA VAL A 306 3.84 15.02 0.81
C VAL A 306 3.80 13.68 0.06
N LEU A 307 4.94 13.28 -0.51
CA LEU A 307 5.17 11.92 -1.01
C LEU A 307 6.04 11.17 -0.01
N SER A 308 5.49 10.13 0.61
CA SER A 308 6.16 9.35 1.66
C SER A 308 6.28 7.88 1.30
N ASP A 309 7.33 7.19 1.76
CA ASP A 309 7.35 5.73 1.78
C ASP A 309 6.70 5.21 3.07
N ALA A 310 5.64 4.41 2.96
CA ALA A 310 4.88 3.95 4.12
C ALA A 310 5.67 2.99 5.03
N MET A 311 6.80 2.44 4.57
CA MET A 311 7.69 1.64 5.41
C MET A 311 8.40 2.47 6.47
N GLY A 312 8.63 3.76 6.23
CA GLY A 312 9.26 4.68 7.18
C GLY A 312 8.28 5.75 7.68
N PRO A 313 7.52 5.50 8.77
CA PRO A 313 6.55 6.46 9.29
C PRO A 313 7.18 7.82 9.61
N CYS A 314 6.54 8.89 9.14
CA CYS A 314 6.71 10.30 9.56
C CYS A 314 6.02 11.24 8.56
N GLY A 315 5.96 10.87 7.28
CA GLY A 315 5.40 11.72 6.23
C GLY A 315 3.96 12.14 6.50
N GLU A 316 3.16 11.26 7.08
CA GLU A 316 1.80 11.51 7.57
C GLU A 316 1.75 12.50 8.74
N LEU A 317 2.73 12.45 9.65
CA LEU A 317 2.83 13.39 10.76
C LEU A 317 3.26 14.78 10.24
N LEU A 318 4.21 14.83 9.32
CA LEU A 318 4.61 16.06 8.63
C LEU A 318 3.42 16.67 7.88
N ALA A 319 2.67 15.86 7.14
CA ALA A 319 1.47 16.29 6.43
C ALA A 319 0.41 16.87 7.39
N GLU A 320 0.18 16.23 8.53
CA GLU A 320 -0.75 16.71 9.56
C GLU A 320 -0.27 18.01 10.23
N LEU A 321 1.04 18.18 10.46
CA LEU A 321 1.62 19.42 11.02
C LEU A 321 1.61 20.57 10.01
N LEU A 322 1.84 20.28 8.73
CA LEU A 322 1.85 21.25 7.64
C LEU A 322 0.44 21.53 7.07
N LYS A 323 -0.56 20.72 7.46
CA LYS A 323 -1.97 20.80 6.98
C LYS A 323 -2.11 20.64 5.47
N ILE A 324 -1.38 19.66 4.91
CA ILE A 324 -1.37 19.34 3.47
C ILE A 324 -1.71 17.86 3.23
N PRO A 325 -2.23 17.49 2.05
CA PRO A 325 -2.48 16.09 1.72
C PRO A 325 -1.17 15.32 1.55
N PHE A 326 -1.25 13.99 1.63
CA PHE A 326 -0.11 13.13 1.37
C PHE A 326 -0.50 11.85 0.65
N VAL A 327 0.48 11.27 -0.02
CA VAL A 327 0.38 10.02 -0.77
C VAL A 327 1.52 9.10 -0.36
N TYR A 328 1.24 7.79 -0.40
CA TYR A 328 2.23 6.78 -0.05
C TYR A 328 2.77 6.04 -1.26
N SER A 329 4.02 5.62 -1.17
CA SER A 329 4.60 4.53 -1.96
C SER A 329 4.89 3.35 -1.05
N LEU A 330 4.44 2.15 -1.41
CA LEU A 330 4.61 0.94 -0.61
C LEU A 330 4.79 -0.30 -1.51
N ARG A 331 5.67 -1.24 -1.15
CA ARG A 331 5.78 -2.55 -1.82
C ARG A 331 4.97 -3.62 -1.10
N PHE A 332 5.16 -3.74 0.21
CA PHE A 332 4.34 -4.46 1.16
C PHE A 332 4.72 -4.00 2.58
N SER A 333 3.90 -4.28 3.59
CA SER A 333 4.34 -4.34 4.99
C SER A 333 4.33 -5.78 5.52
N PRO A 334 5.13 -6.13 6.55
CA PRO A 334 5.08 -7.46 7.16
C PRO A 334 3.65 -7.84 7.57
N GLY A 335 3.16 -8.98 7.08
CA GLY A 335 1.78 -9.41 7.33
C GLY A 335 0.69 -8.63 6.60
N TYR A 336 1.05 -7.69 5.71
CA TYR A 336 0.17 -6.68 5.13
C TYR A 336 -0.52 -5.78 6.18
N ASN A 337 0.10 -5.61 7.35
CA ASN A 337 -0.52 -4.91 8.47
C ASN A 337 -0.85 -3.45 8.18
N ILE A 338 0.06 -2.69 7.56
CA ILE A 338 -0.18 -1.28 7.21
C ILE A 338 -1.33 -1.21 6.21
N GLU A 339 -1.34 -2.05 5.18
CA GLU A 339 -2.39 -2.11 4.16
C GLU A 339 -3.75 -2.50 4.75
N LYS A 340 -3.76 -3.47 5.69
CA LYS A 340 -4.97 -3.98 6.35
C LYS A 340 -5.56 -2.98 7.35
N TYR A 341 -4.74 -2.43 8.24
CA TYR A 341 -5.21 -1.59 9.34
C TYR A 341 -5.24 -0.11 8.98
N SER A 342 -4.20 0.39 8.30
CA SER A 342 -4.12 1.79 7.87
C SER A 342 -4.74 2.01 6.50
N GLY A 343 -4.59 1.06 5.58
CA GLY A 343 -5.19 1.13 4.25
C GLY A 343 -6.63 0.60 4.14
N ARG A 344 -7.09 -0.16 5.15
CA ARG A 344 -8.39 -0.85 5.17
C ARG A 344 -8.61 -1.82 4.01
N ILE A 345 -7.54 -2.29 3.35
CA ILE A 345 -7.66 -3.33 2.33
C ILE A 345 -8.00 -4.68 2.98
N PRO A 346 -8.96 -5.43 2.44
CA PRO A 346 -9.24 -6.78 2.89
C PRO A 346 -8.15 -7.76 2.41
N PHE A 347 -7.61 -8.54 3.34
CA PHE A 347 -6.73 -9.69 3.06
C PHE A 347 -7.33 -10.97 3.62
N PRO A 348 -8.21 -11.66 2.87
CA PRO A 348 -8.85 -12.87 3.36
C PRO A 348 -7.84 -14.04 3.45
N PRO A 349 -7.53 -14.55 4.66
CA PRO A 349 -6.46 -15.51 4.85
C PRO A 349 -6.79 -16.92 4.32
N SER A 350 -8.01 -17.14 3.87
CA SER A 350 -8.45 -18.40 3.27
C SER A 350 -7.88 -18.64 1.87
N TYR A 351 -7.55 -17.57 1.13
CA TYR A 351 -7.03 -17.65 -0.24
C TYR A 351 -5.95 -16.60 -0.56
N VAL A 352 -5.72 -15.61 0.32
CA VAL A 352 -4.59 -14.70 0.20
C VAL A 352 -3.51 -15.11 1.22
N PRO A 353 -2.41 -15.71 0.78
CA PRO A 353 -1.31 -16.03 1.67
C PRO A 353 -0.59 -14.75 2.13
N VAL A 354 -0.08 -14.77 3.36
CA VAL A 354 0.73 -13.70 3.93
C VAL A 354 2.02 -13.55 3.12
N ILE A 355 2.42 -12.31 2.83
CA ILE A 355 3.72 -12.04 2.20
C ILE A 355 4.85 -12.63 3.05
N LEU A 356 5.88 -13.16 2.40
CA LEU A 356 7.03 -13.86 2.98
C LEU A 356 6.74 -15.30 3.45
N SER A 357 5.58 -15.87 3.10
CA SER A 357 5.22 -17.25 3.50
C SER A 357 5.60 -18.33 2.48
N GLU A 358 5.99 -17.94 1.26
CA GLU A 358 6.20 -18.80 0.09
C GLU A 358 4.96 -19.66 -0.29
N LEU A 359 3.77 -19.36 0.25
CA LEU A 359 2.51 -20.06 -0.03
C LEU A 359 1.84 -19.53 -1.31
N SER A 360 0.95 -20.34 -1.89
CA SER A 360 0.11 -19.96 -3.05
C SER A 360 -1.32 -19.63 -2.63
N ASP A 361 -2.17 -19.21 -3.57
CA ASP A 361 -3.62 -19.06 -3.37
C ASP A 361 -4.38 -20.39 -3.36
N GLN A 362 -3.74 -21.48 -3.80
CA GLN A 362 -4.27 -22.85 -3.77
C GLN A 362 -3.71 -23.63 -2.57
N MET A 363 -4.01 -23.15 -1.36
CA MET A 363 -3.55 -23.77 -0.12
C MET A 363 -4.39 -25.00 0.27
N THR A 364 -3.70 -26.08 0.64
CA THR A 364 -4.26 -27.18 1.42
C THR A 364 -4.74 -26.71 2.79
N PHE A 365 -5.50 -27.54 3.50
CA PHE A 365 -5.95 -27.20 4.85
C PHE A 365 -4.77 -26.92 5.81
N MET A 366 -3.70 -27.71 5.76
CA MET A 366 -2.52 -27.50 6.60
C MET A 366 -1.76 -26.21 6.23
N GLU A 367 -1.69 -25.88 4.95
CA GLU A 367 -1.11 -24.60 4.51
C GLU A 367 -1.96 -23.41 4.95
N ARG A 368 -3.30 -23.53 4.97
CA ARG A 368 -4.18 -22.50 5.55
C ARG A 368 -4.01 -22.35 7.05
N VAL A 369 -3.80 -23.45 7.78
CA VAL A 369 -3.45 -23.40 9.22
C VAL A 369 -2.13 -22.64 9.40
N LYS A 370 -1.10 -23.00 8.64
CA LYS A 370 0.19 -22.30 8.62
C LYS A 370 0.02 -20.81 8.30
N ASN A 371 -0.74 -20.47 7.26
CA ASN A 371 -1.04 -19.09 6.87
C ASN A 371 -1.74 -18.31 7.99
N MET A 372 -2.74 -18.91 8.64
CA MET A 372 -3.43 -18.30 9.77
C MET A 372 -2.47 -18.02 10.94
N MET A 373 -1.52 -18.93 11.21
CA MET A 373 -0.49 -18.69 12.23
C MET A 373 0.39 -17.47 11.90
N TYR A 374 0.76 -17.26 10.62
CA TYR A 374 1.45 -16.03 10.19
C TYR A 374 0.60 -14.79 10.43
N VAL A 375 -0.69 -14.83 10.06
CA VAL A 375 -1.62 -13.70 10.25
C VAL A 375 -1.71 -13.32 11.72
N LEU A 376 -1.97 -14.29 12.61
CA LEU A 376 -2.11 -14.04 14.04
C LEU A 376 -0.81 -13.49 14.65
N TYR A 377 0.33 -14.01 14.22
CA TYR A 377 1.63 -13.50 14.64
C TYR A 377 1.81 -12.03 14.25
N PHE A 378 1.65 -11.71 12.97
CA PHE A 378 1.91 -10.35 12.49
C PHE A 378 0.88 -9.34 13.01
N ASP A 379 -0.38 -9.74 13.16
CA ASP A 379 -1.43 -8.91 13.77
C ASP A 379 -1.10 -8.56 15.22
N PHE A 380 -0.57 -9.51 16.00
CA PHE A 380 -0.19 -9.30 17.39
C PHE A 380 0.99 -8.31 17.50
N TRP A 381 2.05 -8.51 16.72
CA TRP A 381 3.25 -7.67 16.80
C TRP A 381 3.07 -6.26 16.23
N PHE A 382 2.20 -6.09 15.23
CA PHE A 382 1.88 -4.77 14.68
C PHE A 382 1.40 -3.80 15.76
N GLN A 383 0.56 -4.26 16.68
CA GLN A 383 0.06 -3.43 17.80
C GLN A 383 1.18 -2.95 18.72
N THR A 384 2.21 -3.79 18.92
CA THR A 384 3.37 -3.43 19.74
C THR A 384 4.22 -2.36 19.05
N PHE A 385 4.46 -2.50 17.74
CA PHE A 385 5.22 -1.51 16.98
C PHE A 385 4.47 -0.18 16.84
N SER A 386 3.16 -0.21 16.60
CA SER A 386 2.35 1.00 16.44
C SER A 386 2.31 1.85 17.72
N LYS A 387 2.22 1.22 18.90
CA LYS A 387 2.16 1.93 20.19
C LYS A 387 3.36 2.84 20.46
N LYS A 388 4.55 2.46 19.98
CA LYS A 388 5.76 3.28 20.15
C LYS A 388 5.63 4.62 19.41
N TRP A 389 4.98 4.63 18.25
CA TRP A 389 4.72 5.83 17.45
C TRP A 389 3.66 6.74 18.05
N ASP A 390 2.62 6.16 18.66
CA ASP A 390 1.49 6.91 19.24
C ASP A 390 1.96 7.96 20.26
N GLN A 391 3.02 7.68 21.02
CA GLN A 391 3.60 8.63 21.98
C GLN A 391 4.19 9.86 21.28
N LEU A 392 5.08 9.64 20.29
CA LEU A 392 5.69 10.74 19.52
C LEU A 392 4.63 11.57 18.82
N TYR A 393 3.59 10.93 18.29
CA TYR A 393 2.54 11.60 17.53
C TYR A 393 1.67 12.47 18.43
N SER A 394 1.33 11.94 19.61
CA SER A 394 0.57 12.67 20.61
C SER A 394 1.35 13.87 21.17
N GLU A 395 2.66 13.70 21.40
CA GLU A 395 3.54 14.79 21.83
C GLU A 395 3.67 15.88 20.76
N ALA A 396 3.94 15.50 19.50
CA ALA A 396 4.12 16.45 18.41
C ALA A 396 2.84 17.24 18.07
N LEU A 397 1.66 16.63 18.22
CA LEU A 397 0.37 17.25 17.89
C LEU A 397 -0.34 17.87 19.10
N GLY A 398 0.09 17.57 20.33
CA GLY A 398 -0.55 18.06 21.56
C GLY A 398 -1.93 17.46 21.84
N ARG A 399 -2.29 16.33 21.21
CA ARG A 399 -3.56 15.61 21.40
C ARG A 399 -3.36 14.10 21.24
N PRO A 400 -4.14 13.25 21.94
CA PRO A 400 -4.09 11.80 21.71
C PRO A 400 -4.26 11.49 20.22
N THR A 401 -3.24 10.86 19.63
CA THR A 401 -3.16 10.55 18.21
C THR A 401 -2.43 9.23 18.03
N THR A 402 -2.96 8.36 17.17
CA THR A 402 -2.30 7.08 16.86
C THR A 402 -1.64 7.11 15.48
N LEU A 403 -0.63 6.25 15.28
CA LEU A 403 -0.01 6.04 13.97
C LEU A 403 -1.06 5.68 12.92
N VAL A 404 -1.91 4.70 13.23
CA VAL A 404 -2.94 4.19 12.33
C VAL A 404 -3.93 5.29 11.95
N GLU A 405 -4.33 6.17 12.88
CA GLU A 405 -5.21 7.31 12.59
C GLU A 405 -4.61 8.23 11.52
N LEU A 406 -3.32 8.55 11.61
CA LEU A 406 -2.69 9.43 10.63
C LEU A 406 -2.46 8.73 9.29
N MET A 407 -1.97 7.49 9.29
CA MET A 407 -1.75 6.75 8.04
C MET A 407 -3.05 6.53 7.24
N GLN A 408 -4.20 6.37 7.92
CA GLN A 408 -5.53 6.27 7.29
C GLN A 408 -5.96 7.54 6.52
N LYS A 409 -5.27 8.67 6.71
CA LYS A 409 -5.53 9.92 5.99
C LYS A 409 -4.83 10.01 4.63
N ALA A 410 -4.05 9.00 4.25
CA ALA A 410 -3.40 8.97 2.95
C ALA A 410 -4.43 9.08 1.82
N GLU A 411 -4.16 9.96 0.86
CA GLU A 411 -5.08 10.23 -0.24
C GLU A 411 -5.00 9.14 -1.31
N ILE A 412 -3.79 8.64 -1.59
CA ILE A 412 -3.51 7.56 -2.55
C ILE A 412 -2.38 6.67 -2.00
N TRP A 413 -2.50 5.36 -2.18
CA TRP A 413 -1.46 4.37 -1.93
C TRP A 413 -0.94 3.81 -3.26
N PHE A 414 0.27 4.18 -3.64
CA PHE A 414 0.99 3.60 -4.76
C PHE A 414 1.61 2.27 -4.35
N ILE A 415 1.06 1.17 -4.87
CA ILE A 415 1.57 -0.17 -4.58
C ILE A 415 2.56 -0.58 -5.68
N ARG A 416 3.81 -0.81 -5.29
CA ARG A 416 4.95 -1.10 -6.17
C ARG A 416 4.96 -2.55 -6.67
N THR A 417 3.82 -3.02 -7.17
CA THR A 417 3.60 -4.35 -7.73
C THR A 417 2.50 -4.27 -8.79
N TYR A 418 2.17 -5.39 -9.42
CA TYR A 418 1.09 -5.46 -10.39
C TYR A 418 0.25 -6.73 -10.21
N TRP A 419 -0.96 -6.75 -10.78
CA TRP A 419 -1.95 -7.80 -10.49
C TRP A 419 -1.53 -9.20 -10.93
N ASP A 420 -0.56 -9.31 -11.82
CA ASP A 420 -0.01 -10.59 -12.23
C ASP A 420 0.92 -11.18 -11.17
N PHE A 421 1.52 -10.37 -10.30
CA PHE A 421 2.38 -10.79 -9.18
C PHE A 421 1.67 -10.81 -7.82
N GLU A 422 0.42 -10.38 -7.77
CA GLU A 422 -0.40 -10.34 -6.56
C GLU A 422 -1.55 -11.34 -6.63
N PHE A 423 -1.98 -11.83 -5.48
CA PHE A 423 -3.16 -12.67 -5.40
C PHE A 423 -4.44 -11.83 -5.60
N PRO A 424 -5.36 -12.25 -6.50
CA PRO A 424 -6.62 -11.56 -6.72
C PRO A 424 -7.40 -11.38 -5.41
N ARG A 425 -7.73 -10.13 -5.07
CA ARG A 425 -8.47 -9.74 -3.87
C ARG A 425 -9.23 -8.43 -4.10
N PRO A 426 -10.23 -8.09 -3.28
CA PRO A 426 -10.90 -6.79 -3.39
C PRO A 426 -9.92 -5.64 -3.15
N LEU A 427 -10.03 -4.60 -3.98
CA LEU A 427 -9.16 -3.41 -3.93
C LEU A 427 -10.00 -2.17 -3.72
N LEU A 428 -9.39 -1.16 -3.10
CA LEU A 428 -10.02 0.13 -2.86
C LEU A 428 -9.60 1.13 -3.95
N PRO A 429 -10.46 2.09 -4.34
CA PRO A 429 -10.16 3.02 -5.45
C PRO A 429 -8.90 3.88 -5.23
N HIS A 430 -8.54 4.15 -3.98
CA HIS A 430 -7.35 4.92 -3.62
C HIS A 430 -6.07 4.07 -3.54
N PHE A 431 -6.14 2.77 -3.85
CA PHE A 431 -4.98 1.89 -4.01
C PHE A 431 -4.65 1.69 -5.48
N VAL A 432 -3.50 2.23 -5.89
CA VAL A 432 -3.10 2.32 -7.29
C VAL A 432 -1.84 1.48 -7.50
N PHE A 433 -1.97 0.42 -8.30
CA PHE A 433 -0.83 -0.41 -8.68
C PHE A 433 0.06 0.32 -9.69
N VAL A 434 1.34 0.41 -9.36
CA VAL A 434 2.37 1.10 -10.13
C VAL A 434 3.64 0.25 -10.30
N GLY A 435 3.52 -1.08 -10.28
CA GLY A 435 4.65 -1.97 -10.52
C GLY A 435 5.38 -1.68 -11.83
N GLY A 436 6.71 -1.75 -11.80
CA GLY A 436 7.56 -1.52 -12.96
C GLY A 436 8.02 -0.08 -13.19
N LEU A 437 7.98 0.79 -12.17
CA LEU A 437 8.43 2.20 -12.27
C LEU A 437 9.84 2.35 -12.88
N HIS A 438 10.76 1.49 -12.47
CA HIS A 438 12.18 1.54 -12.86
C HIS A 438 12.54 0.52 -13.97
N CYS A 439 11.54 -0.14 -14.58
CA CYS A 439 11.79 -1.08 -15.66
C CYS A 439 12.21 -0.35 -16.94
N LYS A 440 13.29 -0.83 -17.56
CA LYS A 440 13.81 -0.34 -18.85
C LYS A 440 13.61 -1.43 -19.91
N PRO A 441 13.54 -1.07 -21.21
CA PRO A 441 13.59 -2.05 -22.28
C PRO A 441 14.78 -3.00 -22.14
N ALA A 442 14.59 -4.26 -22.52
CA ALA A 442 15.65 -5.26 -22.45
C ALA A 442 16.81 -4.88 -23.40
N ASN A 443 18.05 -5.08 -22.93
CA ASN A 443 19.24 -4.97 -23.76
C ASN A 443 19.64 -6.35 -24.30
N PRO A 444 20.25 -6.43 -25.49
CA PRO A 444 20.78 -7.69 -26.01
C PRO A 444 21.88 -8.25 -25.09
N LEU A 445 22.03 -9.58 -25.10
CA LEU A 445 23.10 -10.27 -24.36
C LEU A 445 24.48 -9.78 -24.85
N PRO A 446 25.37 -9.32 -23.96
CA PRO A 446 26.76 -9.10 -24.34
C PRO A 446 27.39 -10.44 -24.76
N GLU A 447 28.13 -10.45 -25.88
CA GLU A 447 28.52 -11.69 -26.57
C GLU A 447 29.39 -12.65 -25.73
N VAL A 448 30.13 -12.23 -24.69
CA VAL A 448 30.77 -13.18 -23.75
C VAL A 448 31.00 -12.58 -22.37
N LYS A 449 30.29 -13.11 -21.35
CA LYS A 449 30.75 -13.57 -20.02
C LYS A 449 29.57 -13.59 -19.04
N LEU A 450 28.81 -14.67 -19.14
CA LEU A 450 27.66 -15.04 -18.31
C LEU A 450 27.98 -15.18 -16.79
N VAL A 451 29.26 -15.10 -16.40
CA VAL A 451 29.75 -15.38 -15.05
C VAL A 451 29.78 -14.14 -14.14
N LEU A 452 29.81 -12.91 -14.70
CA LEU A 452 30.06 -11.70 -13.89
C LEU A 452 28.82 -10.88 -13.53
N PHE A 453 27.68 -11.07 -14.22
CA PHE A 453 26.51 -10.20 -14.06
C PHE A 453 25.62 -10.52 -12.85
N VAL A 454 25.67 -11.75 -12.34
CA VAL A 454 24.85 -12.19 -11.18
C VAL A 454 25.29 -11.52 -9.88
N LEU A 455 26.58 -11.17 -9.75
CA LEU A 455 27.12 -10.46 -8.57
C LEU A 455 26.88 -8.95 -8.58
N LEU A 456 26.77 -8.32 -9.76
CA LEU A 456 26.67 -6.85 -9.87
C LEU A 456 25.29 -6.31 -9.52
N CYS A 457 24.20 -7.06 -9.72
CA CYS A 457 22.86 -6.63 -9.28
C CYS A 457 22.69 -6.65 -7.75
N ILE A 458 23.59 -7.33 -7.02
CA ILE A 458 23.55 -7.44 -5.56
C ILE A 458 24.28 -6.27 -4.88
N PHE A 459 25.28 -5.66 -5.55
CA PHE A 459 26.14 -4.62 -4.95
C PHE A 459 26.24 -3.31 -5.75
N SER A 460 25.69 -3.21 -6.96
CA SER A 460 25.82 -1.99 -7.75
C SER A 460 24.73 -0.98 -7.41
N ARG A 461 25.17 0.22 -6.99
CA ARG A 461 24.44 1.50 -6.94
C ARG A 461 23.81 1.93 -8.29
N ASN A 462 23.73 1.06 -9.29
CA ASN A 462 23.19 1.37 -10.60
C ASN A 462 21.94 0.55 -10.91
N ASP A 463 20.86 1.30 -11.06
CA ASP A 463 19.57 0.94 -11.63
C ASP A 463 19.65 -0.10 -12.75
N SER A 464 19.24 -1.35 -12.49
CA SER A 464 18.54 -2.24 -13.44
C SER A 464 18.33 -3.64 -12.86
N VAL A 465 17.08 -4.08 -12.72
CA VAL A 465 16.75 -5.51 -12.85
C VAL A 465 16.59 -5.76 -14.35
N LEU A 466 17.62 -6.34 -14.98
CA LEU A 466 17.63 -6.59 -16.42
C LEU A 466 16.99 -7.96 -16.71
N PHE A 467 15.83 -7.97 -17.38
CA PHE A 467 15.36 -9.16 -18.07
C PHE A 467 16.13 -9.28 -19.38
N ILE A 468 16.90 -10.35 -19.52
CA ILE A 468 17.76 -10.55 -20.67
C ILE A 468 17.06 -11.46 -21.68
N GLN A 469 16.88 -10.97 -22.90
CA GLN A 469 16.31 -11.70 -24.03
C GLN A 469 17.39 -11.84 -25.11
N LYS A 470 17.56 -13.04 -25.66
CA LYS A 470 18.30 -13.27 -26.91
C LYS A 470 17.31 -13.16 -28.05
N ASP A 471 17.62 -12.39 -29.08
CA ASP A 471 16.81 -12.30 -30.31
C ASP A 471 16.52 -13.69 -30.87
#